data_AF-A0A1G9GHL5-F1
#
_entry.id   AF-A0A1G9GHL5-F1
#
_cell.length_a   1.000
_cell.length_b   1.000
_cell.length_c   1.000
_cell.angle_alpha   90.00
_cell.angle_beta   90.00
_cell.angle_gamma   90.00
#
_symmetry.space_group_name_H-M   'P 1'
#
loop_
_entity.id
_entity.type
_entity.pdbx_description
1 polymer ?
#
loop_
_entity_poly.entity_id
_entity_poly.type
_entity_poly.pdbx_seq_one_letter_code
_entity_poly.pdbx_strand_id
1 'polypeptide(L)'
;MPRRRPGHIRAGIPDRNQSSHSTPAIDRLSPAVLSEIVRIERTRNYLQPGDIGTTLRLWSEYVRRPERELWHDDEFGNMHWYCCGNPLEGRFLLDSVIRAMSQRGARELRKILEELDAFMGMPAR
;
A
#
# COMPACT_ATOMS: atom_id res chain seq x y z
N MET A 1 24.30 -50.25 -14.04
CA MET A 1 23.60 -49.24 -13.22
C MET A 1 24.02 -47.84 -13.68
N PRO A 2 23.22 -47.08 -14.44
CA PRO A 2 23.60 -45.74 -14.86
C PRO A 2 23.37 -44.73 -13.72
N ARG A 3 24.44 -44.09 -13.26
CA ARG A 3 24.40 -42.99 -12.28
C ARG A 3 23.84 -41.73 -12.95
N ARG A 4 22.72 -41.18 -12.45
CA ARG A 4 22.16 -39.88 -12.89
C ARG A 4 23.01 -38.72 -12.34
N ARG A 5 23.32 -37.76 -13.21
CA ARG A 5 24.01 -36.50 -12.89
C ARG A 5 23.06 -35.52 -12.17
N PRO A 6 23.57 -34.68 -11.24
CA PRO A 6 22.77 -33.74 -10.47
C PRO A 6 22.53 -32.48 -11.30
N GLY A 7 21.29 -32.24 -11.68
CA GLY A 7 20.93 -31.06 -12.45
C GLY A 7 19.43 -30.91 -12.56
N HIS A 8 18.80 -30.49 -11.46
CA HIS A 8 17.58 -29.67 -11.42
C HIS A 8 17.06 -29.62 -9.97
N ILE A 9 17.68 -28.77 -9.15
CA ILE A 9 17.01 -28.21 -7.97
C ILE A 9 17.03 -26.71 -8.17
N ARG A 10 16.14 -26.20 -9.02
CA ARG A 10 15.57 -24.88 -8.75
C ARG A 10 14.39 -25.15 -7.84
N ALA A 11 14.67 -25.12 -6.54
CA ALA A 11 13.66 -25.04 -5.51
C ALA A 11 12.70 -23.90 -5.91
N GLY A 12 11.41 -24.19 -5.90
CA GLY A 12 10.37 -23.20 -6.13
C GLY A 12 10.58 -22.04 -5.17
N ILE A 13 10.97 -20.90 -5.72
CA ILE A 13 10.68 -19.62 -5.11
C ILE A 13 9.17 -19.53 -5.19
N PRO A 14 8.42 -19.46 -4.08
CA PRO A 14 7.02 -19.11 -4.19
C PRO A 14 7.00 -17.72 -4.80
N ASP A 15 6.55 -17.65 -6.05
CA ASP A 15 6.15 -16.42 -6.70
C ASP A 15 5.09 -15.82 -5.78
N ARG A 16 5.52 -14.87 -4.95
CA ARG A 16 4.70 -14.22 -3.94
C ARG A 16 3.81 -13.24 -4.68
N ASN A 17 2.90 -13.79 -5.47
CA ASN A 17 1.68 -13.19 -5.99
C ASN A 17 1.83 -11.68 -6.20
N GLN A 18 2.79 -11.28 -7.03
CA GLN A 18 2.88 -9.93 -7.59
C GLN A 18 1.83 -9.78 -8.68
N SER A 19 0.60 -10.17 -8.35
CA SER A 19 -0.54 -9.63 -9.04
C SER A 19 -0.56 -8.15 -8.67
N SER A 20 0.12 -7.38 -9.52
CA SER A 20 -0.14 -5.99 -9.82
C SER A 20 -1.61 -5.87 -10.22
N HIS A 21 -2.50 -6.07 -9.26
CA HIS A 21 -3.87 -5.62 -9.32
C HIS A 21 -3.73 -4.11 -9.21
N SER A 22 -3.69 -3.47 -10.39
CA SER A 22 -3.72 -2.03 -10.55
C SER A 22 -4.76 -1.50 -9.58
N THR A 23 -4.28 -0.83 -8.55
CA THR A 23 -5.16 -0.26 -7.55
C THR A 23 -5.76 0.95 -8.26
N PRO A 24 -7.08 1.02 -8.48
CA PRO A 24 -7.68 2.05 -9.32
C PRO A 24 -7.38 3.48 -8.83
N ALA A 25 -6.98 3.62 -7.56
CA ALA A 25 -6.49 4.87 -7.00
C ALA A 25 -5.09 5.28 -7.52
N ILE A 26 -4.14 4.33 -7.69
CA ILE A 26 -2.81 4.61 -8.27
C ILE A 26 -2.95 5.00 -9.75
N ASP A 27 -3.88 4.38 -10.46
CA ASP A 27 -4.13 4.64 -11.89
C ASP A 27 -4.61 6.08 -12.17
N ARG A 28 -5.06 6.81 -11.14
CA ARG A 28 -5.49 8.22 -11.24
C ARG A 28 -4.35 9.22 -11.08
N LEU A 29 -3.15 8.77 -10.71
CA LEU A 29 -1.97 9.63 -10.58
C LEU A 29 -1.37 9.92 -11.95
N SER A 30 -0.83 11.14 -12.12
CA SER A 30 -0.13 11.45 -13.36
C SER A 30 1.16 10.62 -13.50
N PRO A 31 1.63 10.34 -14.74
CA PRO A 31 2.88 9.58 -14.96
C PRO A 31 4.11 10.19 -14.27
N ALA A 32 4.13 11.52 -14.13
CA ALA A 32 5.19 12.23 -13.42
C ALA A 32 5.19 11.87 -11.92
N VAL A 33 4.01 11.78 -11.31
CA VAL A 33 3.86 11.42 -9.90
C VAL A 33 4.15 9.94 -9.67
N LEU A 34 3.76 9.06 -10.59
CA LEU A 34 4.14 7.64 -10.55
C LEU A 34 5.66 7.46 -10.61
N SER A 35 6.34 8.23 -11.47
CA SER A 35 7.81 8.21 -11.56
C SER A 35 8.46 8.73 -10.27
N GLU A 36 7.88 9.76 -9.65
CA GLU A 36 8.33 10.27 -8.36
C GLU A 36 8.16 9.24 -7.23
N ILE A 37 7.02 8.54 -7.20
CA ILE A 37 6.75 7.44 -6.26
C ILE A 37 7.82 6.36 -6.38
N VAL A 38 8.09 5.87 -7.60
CA VAL A 38 9.12 4.84 -7.83
C VAL A 38 10.51 5.32 -7.35
N ARG A 39 10.83 6.61 -7.54
CA ARG A 39 12.07 7.19 -7.04
C ARG A 39 12.11 7.22 -5.52
N ILE A 40 11.03 7.61 -4.85
CA ILE A 40 10.93 7.65 -3.39
C ILE A 40 11.08 6.24 -2.81
N GLU A 41 10.34 5.26 -3.32
CA GLU A 41 10.43 3.86 -2.88
C GLU A 41 11.83 3.28 -3.01
N ARG A 42 12.59 3.68 -4.04
CA ARG A 42 13.97 3.22 -4.24
C ARG A 42 15.02 3.96 -3.41
N THR A 43 14.72 5.16 -2.93
CA THR A 43 15.72 6.03 -2.27
C THR A 43 15.54 6.10 -0.76
N ARG A 44 14.36 5.78 -0.24
CA ARG A 44 14.09 5.77 1.21
C ARG A 44 14.38 4.38 1.76
N ASN A 45 15.20 4.32 2.81
CA ASN A 45 15.61 3.08 3.48
C ASN A 45 14.49 2.34 4.21
N TYR A 46 13.33 2.97 4.40
CA TYR A 46 12.15 2.41 5.06
C TYR A 46 11.05 1.99 4.06
N LEU A 47 11.32 2.07 2.75
CA LEU A 47 10.38 1.66 1.70
C LEU A 47 11.01 0.59 0.81
N GLN A 48 10.18 -0.33 0.35
CA GLN A 48 10.45 -1.25 -0.76
C GLN A 48 9.69 -0.81 -2.01
N PRO A 49 10.15 -1.22 -3.20
CA PRO A 49 9.39 -1.02 -4.44
C PRO A 49 7.98 -1.59 -4.32
N GLY A 50 6.96 -0.77 -4.57
CA GLY A 50 5.55 -1.13 -4.50
C GLY A 50 4.88 -0.95 -3.13
N ASP A 51 5.61 -0.54 -2.09
CA ASP A 51 5.05 -0.34 -0.75
C ASP A 51 3.96 0.73 -0.75
N ILE A 52 4.16 1.83 -1.47
CA ILE A 52 3.18 2.93 -1.50
C ILE A 52 1.89 2.44 -2.15
N GLY A 53 2.01 1.66 -3.22
CA GLY A 53 0.85 1.12 -3.90
C GLY A 53 0.08 0.09 -3.06
N THR A 54 0.80 -0.82 -2.42
CA THR A 54 0.23 -1.82 -1.50
C THR A 54 -0.47 -1.15 -0.33
N THR A 55 0.14 -0.11 0.22
CA THR A 55 -0.42 0.66 1.34
C THR A 55 -1.67 1.43 0.92
N LEU A 56 -1.67 2.06 -0.25
CA LEU A 56 -2.83 2.76 -0.79
C LEU A 56 -4.00 1.80 -1.00
N ARG A 57 -3.73 0.59 -1.50
CA ARG A 57 -4.73 -0.47 -1.67
C ARG A 57 -5.31 -0.89 -0.32
N LEU A 58 -4.46 -1.21 0.65
CA LEU A 58 -4.86 -1.60 2.00
C LEU A 58 -5.77 -0.54 2.63
N TRP A 59 -5.37 0.73 2.54
CA TRP A 59 -6.18 1.85 3.02
C TRP A 59 -7.53 1.92 2.30
N SER A 60 -7.51 1.82 0.97
CA SER A 60 -8.72 1.89 0.14
C SER A 60 -9.71 0.75 0.41
N GLU A 61 -9.22 -0.45 0.70
CA GLU A 61 -10.05 -1.59 1.11
C GLU A 61 -10.60 -1.41 2.53
N TYR A 62 -9.80 -0.85 3.44
CA TYR A 62 -10.19 -0.61 4.83
C TYR A 62 -11.31 0.43 4.93
N VAL A 63 -11.13 1.64 4.38
CA VAL A 63 -12.10 2.75 4.55
C VAL A 63 -13.48 2.47 3.93
N ARG A 64 -13.59 1.48 3.05
CA ARG A 64 -14.86 1.07 2.43
C ARG A 64 -15.61 -0.01 3.22
N ARG A 65 -15.03 -0.51 4.33
CA ARG A 65 -15.71 -1.47 5.20
C ARG A 65 -16.92 -0.83 5.89
N PRO A 66 -17.91 -1.63 6.32
CA PRO A 66 -19.02 -1.13 7.11
C PRO A 66 -18.53 -0.39 8.36
N GLU A 67 -19.18 0.73 8.71
CA GLU A 67 -18.82 1.57 9.87
C GLU A 67 -18.69 0.76 11.17
N ARG A 68 -19.56 -0.25 11.36
CA ARG A 68 -19.48 -1.16 12.51
C ARG A 68 -18.18 -1.94 12.60
N GLU A 69 -17.61 -2.35 11.46
CA GLU A 69 -16.31 -3.04 11.43
C GLU A 69 -15.17 -2.08 11.71
N LEU A 70 -15.23 -0.85 11.17
CA LEU A 70 -14.26 0.20 11.44
C LEU A 70 -14.23 0.56 12.94
N TRP A 71 -15.40 0.71 13.55
CA TRP A 71 -15.54 0.97 14.98
C TRP A 71 -15.01 -0.19 15.83
N HIS A 72 -15.31 -1.44 15.45
CA HIS A 72 -14.79 -2.60 16.16
C HIS A 72 -13.25 -2.67 16.08
N ASP A 73 -12.68 -2.40 14.90
CA ASP A 73 -11.23 -2.37 14.71
C ASP A 73 -10.57 -1.22 15.50
N ASP A 74 -11.25 -0.08 15.69
CA ASP A 74 -10.78 1.04 16.53
C ASP A 74 -10.81 0.70 18.03
N GLU A 75 -11.90 0.08 18.51
CA GLU A 75 -12.08 -0.21 19.94
C GLU A 75 -11.29 -1.45 20.40
N PHE A 76 -11.26 -2.51 19.59
CA PHE A 76 -10.69 -3.80 19.97
C PHE A 76 -9.41 -4.17 19.22
N GLY A 77 -9.05 -3.38 18.20
CA GLY A 77 -7.97 -3.74 17.27
C GLY A 77 -8.36 -4.87 16.32
N ASN A 78 -7.46 -5.18 15.39
CA ASN A 78 -7.64 -6.31 14.47
C ASN A 78 -6.43 -7.27 14.53
N MET A 79 -6.69 -8.53 14.85
CA MET A 79 -5.64 -9.55 14.96
C MET A 79 -4.89 -9.80 13.64
N HIS A 80 -5.51 -9.48 12.49
CA HIS A 80 -4.89 -9.65 11.18
C HIS A 80 -3.90 -8.53 10.81
N TRP A 81 -3.80 -7.45 11.60
CA TRP A 81 -2.82 -6.39 11.33
C TRP A 81 -1.38 -6.91 11.29
N TYR A 82 -1.04 -7.93 12.09
CA TYR A 82 0.30 -8.53 12.08
C TYR A 82 0.61 -9.31 10.78
N CYS A 83 -0.38 -9.98 10.17
CA CYS A 83 -0.12 -10.77 8.95
C CYS A 83 -0.11 -9.91 7.69
N CYS A 84 -0.94 -8.89 7.68
CA CYS A 84 -1.49 -8.34 6.45
C CYS A 84 -1.32 -6.81 6.38
N GLY A 85 -0.69 -6.23 7.39
CA GLY A 85 -0.45 -4.80 7.53
C GLY A 85 -1.56 -4.13 8.32
N ASN A 86 -1.19 -3.13 9.11
CA ASN A 86 -2.12 -2.25 9.78
C ASN A 86 -2.53 -1.10 8.83
N PRO A 87 -3.80 -0.98 8.42
CA PRO A 87 -4.25 0.11 7.57
C PRO A 87 -3.97 1.50 8.15
N LEU A 88 -4.02 1.66 9.48
CA LEU A 88 -3.74 2.93 10.16
C LEU A 88 -2.26 3.31 10.07
N GLU A 89 -1.35 2.36 10.31
CA GLU A 89 0.10 2.58 10.07
C GLU A 89 0.37 2.89 8.61
N GLY A 90 -0.34 2.21 7.70
CA GLY A 90 -0.31 2.51 6.28
C GLY A 90 -0.70 3.95 5.97
N ARG A 91 -1.76 4.47 6.60
CA ARG A 91 -2.19 5.86 6.43
C ARG A 91 -1.13 6.87 6.90
N PHE A 92 -0.45 6.58 8.01
CA PHE A 92 0.69 7.38 8.49
C PHE A 92 1.91 7.32 7.57
N LEU A 93 2.19 6.15 6.97
CA LEU A 93 3.23 5.99 5.96
C LEU A 93 2.93 6.86 4.74
N LEU A 94 1.67 6.88 4.27
CA LEU A 94 1.25 7.71 3.13
C LEU A 94 1.39 9.21 3.42
N ASP A 95 1.11 9.68 4.64
CA ASP A 95 1.40 11.06 5.05
C ASP A 95 2.90 11.39 5.02
N SER A 96 3.72 10.44 5.46
CA SER A 96 5.18 10.59 5.45
C SER A 96 5.73 10.67 4.03
N VAL A 97 5.17 9.87 3.11
CA VAL A 97 5.45 9.94 1.67
C VAL A 97 5.06 11.31 1.12
N ILE A 98 3.85 11.81 1.41
CA ILE A 98 3.40 13.13 0.95
C ILE A 98 4.38 14.24 1.37
N ARG A 99 4.92 14.17 2.60
CA ARG A 99 5.93 15.13 3.09
C ARG A 99 7.28 15.01 2.35
N ALA A 100 7.57 13.85 1.78
CA ALA A 100 8.81 13.59 1.03
C ALA A 100 8.69 13.88 -0.48
N MET A 101 7.48 14.14 -0.98
CA MET A 101 7.20 14.42 -2.39
C MET A 101 7.36 15.91 -2.75
N SER A 102 7.50 16.17 -4.04
CA SER A 102 7.31 17.48 -4.65
C SER A 102 5.92 18.04 -4.33
N GLN A 103 5.75 19.37 -4.38
CA GLN A 103 4.45 19.99 -4.13
C GLN A 103 3.34 19.47 -5.06
N ARG A 104 3.68 19.19 -6.33
CA ARG A 104 2.72 18.66 -7.31
C ARG A 104 2.32 17.22 -6.95
N GLY A 105 3.29 16.35 -6.71
CA GLY A 105 3.02 14.95 -6.34
C GLY A 105 2.26 14.84 -5.03
N ALA A 106 2.64 15.64 -4.03
CA ALA A 106 1.92 15.74 -2.76
C ALA A 106 0.46 16.17 -2.95
N ARG A 107 0.16 17.09 -3.86
CA ARG A 107 -1.23 17.52 -4.14
C ARG A 107 -2.06 16.41 -4.78
N GLU A 108 -1.53 15.72 -5.79
CA GLU A 108 -2.24 14.64 -6.47
C GLU A 108 -2.52 13.47 -5.51
N LEU A 109 -1.52 13.04 -4.72
CA LEU A 109 -1.70 11.97 -3.75
C LEU A 109 -2.63 12.38 -2.61
N ARG A 110 -2.52 13.62 -2.09
CA ARG A 110 -3.41 14.12 -1.04
C ARG A 110 -4.87 14.14 -1.49
N LYS A 111 -5.17 14.54 -2.73
CA LYS A 111 -6.53 14.53 -3.26
C LYS A 111 -7.15 13.13 -3.23
N ILE A 112 -6.38 12.11 -3.60
CA ILE A 112 -6.83 10.72 -3.53
C ILE A 112 -7.09 10.30 -2.07
N LEU A 113 -6.19 10.65 -1.15
CA LEU A 113 -6.38 10.35 0.27
C LEU A 113 -7.59 11.07 0.86
N GLU A 114 -7.81 12.34 0.54
CA GLU A 114 -8.99 13.09 1.00
C GLU A 114 -10.29 12.43 0.52
N GLU A 115 -10.33 11.96 -0.73
CA GLU A 115 -11.48 11.20 -1.25
C GLU A 115 -11.67 9.86 -0.54
N LEU A 116 -10.59 9.18 -0.14
CA LEU A 116 -10.64 7.92 0.61
C LEU A 116 -11.03 8.14 2.09
N ASP A 117 -10.46 9.16 2.72
CA ASP A 117 -10.70 9.52 4.12
C ASP A 117 -12.14 9.99 4.31
N ALA A 118 -12.77 10.57 3.28
CA ALA A 118 -14.18 10.93 3.29
C ALA A 118 -15.12 9.73 3.52
N PHE A 119 -14.71 8.50 3.17
CA PHE A 119 -15.50 7.30 3.47
C PHE A 119 -15.50 6.94 4.96
N MET A 120 -14.49 7.37 5.72
CA MET A 120 -14.43 7.14 7.17
C MET A 120 -15.29 8.11 7.97
N GLY A 121 -15.76 9.21 7.38
CA GLY A 121 -16.85 10.01 7.94
C GLY A 121 -16.71 10.43 9.39
N MET A 122 -15.58 11.04 9.79
CA MET A 122 -15.57 11.99 10.90
C MET A 122 -15.51 13.39 10.31
N PRO A 123 -16.49 14.29 10.54
CA PRO A 123 -16.34 15.68 10.12
C PRO A 123 -15.13 16.26 10.86
N ALA A 124 -14.23 16.91 10.12
CA ALA A 124 -13.15 17.68 10.69
C ALA A 124 -13.73 18.62 11.76
N ARG A 125 -13.36 18.38 13.02
CA ARG A 125 -13.68 19.28 14.13
C ARG A 125 -12.93 20.60 13.97
#